data_AF-J4TBI0-F1
#
_entry.id   AF-J4TBI0-F1
#
_cell.length_a   1.000
_cell.length_b   1.000
_cell.length_c   1.000
_cell.angle_alpha   90.00
_cell.angle_beta   90.00
_cell.angle_gamma   90.00
#
_symmetry.space_group_name_H-M   'P 1'
#
loop_
_entity.id
_entity.type
_entity.pdbx_description
1 polymer ?
#
loop_
_entity_poly.entity_id
_entity_poly.type
_entity_poly.pdbx_seq_one_letter_code
_entity_poly.pdbx_strand_id
1 'polypeptide(L)'
;MTDAMKELYDIFKEESKDKWIKEGKKEGRREGIKEGRKEGIKEGVINTLLILVKDGIISVEDAAKRANLSVSKLQKYLNEKM
;
A
#
# COMPACT_ATOMS: atom_id res chain seq x y z
N MET A 1 4.30 -21.57 -43.45
CA MET A 1 3.52 -20.40 -43.03
C MET A 1 3.65 -19.37 -44.14
N THR A 2 2.55 -19.02 -44.83
CA THR A 2 2.56 -18.02 -45.91
C THR A 2 2.91 -16.65 -45.36
N ASP A 3 3.41 -15.73 -46.19
CA ASP A 3 3.80 -14.39 -45.73
C ASP A 3 2.61 -13.62 -45.13
N ALA A 4 1.43 -13.77 -45.71
CA ALA A 4 0.18 -13.24 -45.15
C ALA A 4 -0.15 -13.79 -43.74
N MET A 5 0.20 -15.04 -43.45
CA MET A 5 -0.04 -15.66 -42.15
C MET A 5 0.95 -15.18 -41.08
N LYS A 6 2.19 -14.83 -41.49
CA LYS A 6 3.19 -14.21 -40.58
C LYS A 6 2.77 -12.78 -40.21
N GLU A 7 2.34 -12.00 -41.21
CA GLU A 7 1.85 -10.63 -40.98
C GLU A 7 0.68 -10.60 -39.99
N LEU A 8 -0.30 -11.51 -40.16
CA LEU A 8 -1.43 -11.61 -39.24
C LEU A 8 -1.00 -11.97 -37.81
N TYR A 9 -0.01 -12.86 -37.66
CA TYR A 9 0.52 -13.23 -36.35
C TYR A 9 1.25 -12.06 -35.68
N ASP A 10 2.05 -11.30 -36.41
CA ASP A 10 2.79 -10.16 -35.86
C ASP A 10 1.84 -9.04 -35.43
N ILE A 11 0.79 -8.75 -36.22
CA ILE A 11 -0.27 -7.80 -35.84
C ILE A 11 -0.95 -8.24 -34.54
N PHE A 12 -1.39 -9.50 -34.47
CA PHE A 12 -2.06 -10.03 -33.28
C PHE A 12 -1.14 -10.00 -32.04
N LYS A 13 0.15 -10.28 -32.22
CA LYS A 13 1.15 -10.26 -31.15
C LYS A 13 1.39 -8.85 -30.62
N GLU A 14 1.51 -7.85 -31.50
CA GLU A 14 1.68 -6.45 -31.10
C GLU A 14 0.42 -5.92 -30.38
N GLU A 15 -0.77 -6.14 -30.94
CA GLU A 15 -2.03 -5.74 -30.30
C GLU A 15 -2.23 -6.40 -28.93
N SER A 16 -1.89 -7.68 -28.82
CA SER A 16 -1.91 -8.39 -27.55
C SER A 16 -0.95 -7.75 -26.56
N LYS A 17 0.30 -7.52 -26.93
CA LYS A 17 1.33 -6.93 -26.06
C LYS A 17 0.89 -5.57 -25.51
N ASP A 18 0.33 -4.71 -26.35
CA ASP A 18 -0.18 -3.41 -25.93
C ASP A 18 -1.33 -3.51 -24.94
N LYS A 19 -2.26 -4.45 -25.16
CA LYS A 19 -3.35 -4.73 -24.24
C LYS A 19 -2.83 -5.20 -22.89
N TRP A 20 -1.91 -6.16 -22.87
CA TRP A 20 -1.28 -6.68 -21.65
C TRP A 20 -0.54 -5.58 -20.87
N ILE A 21 0.20 -4.69 -21.55
CA ILE A 21 0.88 -3.57 -20.89
C ILE A 21 -0.12 -2.59 -20.27
N LYS A 22 -1.21 -2.26 -20.98
CA LYS A 22 -2.26 -1.36 -20.47
C LYS A 22 -2.97 -1.97 -19.26
N GLU A 23 -3.32 -3.24 -19.32
CA GLU A 23 -3.96 -3.96 -18.22
C GLU A 23 -3.03 -4.07 -17.00
N GLY A 24 -1.75 -4.42 -17.22
CA GLY A 24 -0.75 -4.48 -16.14
C GLY A 24 -0.56 -3.13 -15.44
N LYS A 25 -0.48 -2.02 -16.20
CA LYS A 25 -0.40 -0.67 -15.61
C LYS A 25 -1.66 -0.30 -14.81
N LYS A 26 -2.84 -0.67 -15.31
CA LYS A 26 -4.12 -0.42 -14.64
C LYS A 26 -4.22 -1.20 -13.33
N GLU A 27 -3.84 -2.47 -13.34
CA GLU A 27 -3.86 -3.32 -12.16
C GLU A 27 -2.84 -2.85 -11.13
N GLY A 28 -1.59 -2.60 -11.54
CA GLY A 28 -0.55 -2.09 -10.63
C GLY A 28 -0.93 -0.76 -9.97
N ARG A 29 -1.58 0.16 -10.71
CA ARG A 29 -2.13 1.40 -10.12
C ARG A 29 -3.22 1.10 -9.09
N ARG A 30 -4.12 0.17 -9.40
CA ARG A 30 -5.24 -0.20 -8.51
C ARG A 30 -4.72 -0.82 -7.20
N GLU A 31 -3.78 -1.75 -7.31
CA GLU A 31 -3.14 -2.38 -6.14
C GLU A 31 -2.35 -1.36 -5.32
N GLY A 32 -1.53 -0.52 -5.96
CA GLY A 32 -0.77 0.52 -5.26
C GLY A 32 -1.66 1.51 -4.51
N ILE A 33 -2.80 1.93 -5.08
CA ILE A 33 -3.78 2.78 -4.38
C ILE A 33 -4.39 2.04 -3.17
N LYS A 34 -4.72 0.77 -3.33
CA LYS A 34 -5.33 -0.04 -2.26
C LYS A 34 -4.35 -0.24 -1.10
N GLU A 35 -3.11 -0.59 -1.39
CA GLU A 35 -2.05 -0.75 -0.38
C GLU A 35 -1.72 0.57 0.30
N GLY A 36 -1.49 1.64 -0.49
CA GLY A 36 -1.19 2.96 0.06
C GLY A 36 -2.30 3.49 0.97
N ARG A 37 -3.58 3.27 0.62
CA ARG A 37 -4.71 3.61 1.52
C ARG A 37 -4.68 2.80 2.82
N LYS A 38 -4.41 1.48 2.74
CA LYS A 38 -4.35 0.61 3.91
C LYS A 38 -3.22 1.03 4.85
N GLU A 39 -2.03 1.33 4.30
CA GLU A 39 -0.88 1.80 5.07
C GLU A 39 -1.14 3.18 5.67
N GLY A 40 -1.68 4.12 4.88
CA GLY A 40 -2.02 5.46 5.36
C GLY A 40 -3.04 5.45 6.50
N ILE A 41 -4.07 4.61 6.43
CA ILE A 41 -5.03 4.44 7.52
C ILE A 41 -4.33 3.91 8.77
N LYS A 42 -3.48 2.88 8.62
CA LYS A 42 -2.75 2.29 9.75
C LYS A 42 -1.83 3.33 10.42
N GLU A 43 -1.10 4.11 9.63
CA GLU A 43 -0.23 5.16 10.16
C GLU A 43 -1.04 6.28 10.82
N GLY A 44 -2.15 6.69 10.22
CA GLY A 44 -3.07 7.67 10.80
C GLY A 44 -3.58 7.24 12.18
N VAL A 45 -4.03 5.99 12.32
CA VAL A 45 -4.47 5.43 13.61
C VAL A 45 -3.34 5.47 14.64
N ILE A 46 -2.13 5.06 14.26
CA ILE A 46 -0.97 5.10 15.17
C ILE A 46 -0.69 6.55 15.60
N ASN A 47 -0.67 7.50 14.67
CA ASN A 47 -0.42 8.91 14.99
C ASN A 47 -1.47 9.48 15.95
N THR A 48 -2.75 9.19 15.74
CA THR A 48 -3.83 9.59 16.66
C THR A 48 -3.60 9.00 18.05
N LEU A 49 -3.25 7.71 18.15
CA LEU A 49 -2.96 7.08 19.44
C LEU A 49 -1.75 7.72 20.13
N LEU A 50 -0.69 8.07 19.40
CA LEU A 50 0.47 8.77 19.95
C LEU A 50 0.09 10.14 20.52
N ILE A 51 -0.78 10.90 19.85
CA ILE A 51 -1.28 12.19 20.35
C ILE A 51 -2.07 12.00 21.65
N LEU A 52 -2.98 11.02 21.69
CA LEU A 52 -3.78 10.75 22.90
C LEU A 52 -2.91 10.32 24.09
N VAL A 53 -1.81 9.61 23.84
CA VAL A 53 -0.80 9.29 24.87
C VAL A 53 -0.10 10.55 25.34
N LYS A 54 0.33 11.41 24.42
CA LYS A 54 0.99 12.69 24.75
C LYS A 54 0.09 13.60 25.60
N ASP A 55 -1.20 13.63 25.28
CA ASP A 55 -2.21 14.40 26.01
C ASP A 55 -2.58 13.76 27.36
N GLY A 56 -2.03 12.59 27.69
CA GLY A 56 -2.31 11.86 28.92
C GLY A 56 -3.72 11.27 28.98
N ILE A 57 -4.44 11.21 27.85
CA ILE A 57 -5.81 10.71 27.76
C ILE A 57 -5.85 9.18 27.86
N ILE A 58 -4.84 8.50 27.29
CA ILE A 58 -4.68 7.04 27.37
C ILE A 58 -3.24 6.66 27.75
N SER A 59 -3.09 5.48 28.33
CA SER A 59 -1.78 4.90 28.62
C SER A 59 -1.05 4.44 27.36
N VAL A 60 0.29 4.35 27.43
CA VAL A 60 1.13 3.79 26.35
C VAL A 60 0.74 2.33 26.08
N GLU A 61 0.37 1.59 27.13
CA GLU A 61 -0.06 0.21 27.08
C GLU A 61 -1.38 0.04 26.31
N ASP A 62 -2.37 0.90 26.58
CA ASP A 62 -3.66 0.87 25.90
C ASP A 62 -3.53 1.26 24.43
N ALA A 63 -2.71 2.28 24.14
CA ALA A 63 -2.40 2.67 22.77
C ALA A 63 -1.69 1.53 22.01
N ALA A 64 -0.74 0.84 22.62
CA ALA A 64 0.00 -0.26 21.98
C ALA A 64 -0.94 -1.44 21.66
N LYS A 65 -1.83 -1.80 22.60
CA LYS A 65 -2.86 -2.82 22.38
C LYS A 65 -3.79 -2.45 21.22
N ARG A 66 -4.28 -1.20 21.19
CA ARG A 66 -5.17 -0.70 20.12
C ARG A 66 -4.49 -0.65 18.75
N ALA A 67 -3.18 -0.34 18.72
CA ALA A 67 -2.38 -0.35 17.50
C ALA A 67 -1.94 -1.76 17.06
N ASN A 68 -2.21 -2.79 17.88
CA ASN A 68 -1.66 -4.14 17.74
C ASN A 68 -0.11 -4.12 17.61
N LEU A 69 0.53 -3.38 18.50
CA LEU A 69 1.99 -3.23 18.61
C LEU A 69 2.45 -3.62 20.02
N SER A 70 3.74 -3.93 20.15
CA SER A 70 4.36 -3.98 21.47
C SER A 70 4.50 -2.57 22.04
N VAL A 71 4.46 -2.46 23.37
CA VAL A 71 4.71 -1.21 24.10
C VAL A 71 6.03 -0.58 23.66
N SER A 72 7.11 -1.37 23.61
CA SER A 72 8.43 -0.91 23.17
C SER A 72 8.41 -0.31 21.76
N LYS A 73 7.67 -0.91 20.81
CA LYS A 73 7.56 -0.39 19.45
C LYS A 73 6.77 0.92 19.40
N LEU A 74 5.68 1.03 20.15
CA LEU A 74 4.94 2.28 20.28
C LEU A 74 5.80 3.37 20.92
N GLN A 75 6.57 3.03 21.95
CA GLN A 75 7.45 3.95 22.66
C GLN A 75 8.59 4.47 21.77
N LYS A 76 9.11 3.61 20.88
CA LYS A 76 10.03 4.04 19.81
C LYS A 76 9.37 5.07 18.89
N TYR A 77 8.14 4.84 18.44
CA TYR A 77 7.42 5.83 17.62
C TYR A 77 7.18 7.15 18.36
N LEU A 78 6.88 7.08 19.65
CA LEU A 78 6.71 8.27 20.49
C LEU A 78 8.00 9.09 20.52
N ASN A 79 9.16 8.43 20.67
CA ASN A 79 10.48 9.05 20.73
C ASN A 79 11.00 9.55 19.37
N GLU A 80 10.65 8.89 18.26
CA GLU A 80 11.09 9.27 16.90
C GLU A 80 10.25 10.38 16.27
N LYS A 81 8.97 10.51 16.69
CA LYS A 81 8.06 11.59 16.26
C LYS A 81 7.99 12.72 17.30
N MET A 82 9.03 12.85 18.11
CA MET A 82 9.36 13.99 18.98
C MET A 82 10.70 14.56 18.51
#